data_AF-A0AAV3ZCP6-F1
#
_entry.id   AF-A0AAV3ZCP6-F1
#
_cell.length_a   1.000
_cell.length_b   1.000
_cell.length_c   1.000
_cell.angle_alpha   90.00
_cell.angle_beta   90.00
_cell.angle_gamma   90.00
#
_symmetry.space_group_name_H-M   'P 1'
#
loop_
_entity.id
_entity.type
_entity.pdbx_description
1 polymer ?
#
loop_
_entity_poly.entity_id
_entity_poly.type
_entity_poly.pdbx_seq_one_letter_code
_entity_poly.pdbx_strand_id
1 'polypeptide(L)'
;MPTIFGAQQHKIQMPPRQKKKATQNENAALTEKKTKEANESSTIKEQTGLQALWRDWKASHSALSRAESAKKRQNQRKKTQENFFKNQFQFARQPFQQPRSGTITAQKEPETHLRKIYFDPEPEKPLEDIEGVIWPSKSGVKFNKPLTLD
;
A
#
# COMPACT_ATOMS: atom_id res chain seq x y z
N MET A 1 -37.32 23.03 -35.13
CA MET A 1 -35.85 22.99 -35.02
C MET A 1 -35.45 21.58 -34.58
N PRO A 2 -34.85 20.75 -35.44
CA PRO A 2 -34.55 19.36 -35.09
C PRO A 2 -33.29 19.28 -34.22
N THR A 3 -33.39 18.55 -33.11
CA THR A 3 -32.25 18.23 -32.22
C THR A 3 -31.56 16.98 -32.76
N ILE A 4 -30.31 17.11 -33.20
CA ILE A 4 -29.49 16.01 -33.71
C ILE A 4 -29.10 15.10 -32.54
N PHE A 5 -29.63 13.88 -32.51
CA PHE A 5 -29.25 12.81 -31.61
C PHE A 5 -27.95 12.17 -32.13
N GLY A 6 -26.84 12.27 -31.37
CA GLY A 6 -25.60 11.56 -31.69
C GLY A 6 -24.30 12.37 -31.79
N ALA A 7 -24.26 13.64 -31.35
CA ALA A 7 -23.00 14.38 -31.28
C ALA A 7 -22.08 13.77 -30.19
N GLN A 8 -21.13 12.91 -30.60
CA GLN A 8 -20.03 12.48 -29.75
C GLN A 8 -19.24 13.70 -29.31
N GLN A 9 -19.34 14.05 -28.03
CA GLN A 9 -18.50 15.10 -27.46
C GLN A 9 -17.07 14.58 -27.43
N HIS A 10 -16.22 15.13 -28.29
CA HIS A 10 -14.77 15.00 -28.17
C HIS A 10 -14.38 15.56 -26.80
N LYS A 11 -14.00 14.67 -25.87
CA LYS A 11 -13.44 15.07 -24.57
C LYS A 11 -12.19 15.88 -24.86
N ILE A 12 -12.23 17.19 -24.61
CA ILE A 12 -11.07 18.06 -24.62
C ILE A 12 -10.08 17.47 -23.61
N GLN A 13 -8.99 16.87 -24.11
CA GLN A 13 -7.92 16.38 -23.26
C GLN A 13 -7.23 17.62 -22.67
N MET A 14 -7.54 17.92 -21.41
CA MET A 14 -6.76 18.90 -20.66
C MET A 14 -5.31 18.40 -20.54
N PRO A 15 -4.31 19.29 -20.67
CA PRO A 15 -2.91 18.90 -20.49
C PRO A 15 -2.70 18.31 -19.09
N PRO A 16 -1.85 17.29 -18.94
CA PRO A 16 -1.61 16.63 -17.67
C PRO A 16 -1.10 17.65 -16.65
N ARG A 17 -1.84 17.82 -15.55
CA ARG A 17 -1.51 18.70 -14.43
C ARG A 17 -0.08 18.41 -13.98
N GLN A 18 0.86 19.32 -14.24
CA GLN A 18 2.26 19.13 -13.89
C GLN A 18 2.39 18.83 -12.38
N LYS A 19 3.22 17.83 -12.10
CA LYS A 19 3.32 17.13 -10.82
C LYS A 19 3.92 18.07 -9.77
N LYS A 20 3.08 18.73 -8.96
CA LYS A 20 3.50 19.55 -7.79
C LYS A 20 4.57 18.87 -6.91
N LYS A 21 4.58 17.53 -6.86
CA LYS A 21 5.55 16.72 -6.12
C LYS A 21 6.98 16.77 -6.71
N ALA A 22 7.13 16.85 -8.03
CA ALA A 22 8.45 16.90 -8.67
C ALA A 22 9.15 18.22 -8.34
N THR A 23 8.43 19.33 -8.46
CA THR A 23 8.92 20.67 -8.11
C THR A 23 9.23 20.80 -6.62
N GLN A 24 8.45 20.16 -5.73
CA GLN A 24 8.75 20.12 -4.29
C GLN A 24 10.04 19.35 -3.99
N ASN A 25 10.26 18.21 -4.64
CA ASN A 25 11.47 17.41 -4.44
C ASN A 25 12.73 18.11 -4.95
N GLU A 26 12.66 18.80 -6.09
CA GLU A 26 13.77 19.59 -6.63
C GLU A 26 14.14 20.75 -5.69
N ASN A 27 13.14 21.46 -5.15
CA ASN A 27 13.37 22.51 -4.15
C ASN A 27 13.96 21.95 -2.85
N ALA A 28 13.54 20.76 -2.41
CA ALA A 28 14.12 20.07 -1.27
C ALA A 28 15.60 19.72 -1.50
N ALA A 29 15.95 19.21 -2.69
CA ALA A 29 17.33 18.89 -3.04
C ALA A 29 18.22 20.15 -3.10
N LEU A 30 17.72 21.26 -3.62
CA LEU A 30 18.44 22.54 -3.65
C LEU A 30 18.67 23.12 -2.25
N THR A 31 17.68 23.02 -1.38
CA THR A 31 17.81 23.48 0.02
C THR A 31 18.74 22.59 0.83
N GLU A 32 18.74 21.28 0.58
CA GLU A 32 19.68 20.34 1.21
C GLU A 32 21.14 20.64 0.82
N LYS A 33 21.40 20.96 -0.45
CA LYS A 33 22.75 21.35 -0.90
C LYS A 33 23.24 22.62 -0.19
N LYS A 34 22.43 23.68 -0.19
CA LYS A 34 22.77 24.96 0.45
C LYS A 34 23.01 24.83 1.96
N THR A 35 22.22 23.99 2.64
CA THR A 35 22.38 23.76 4.09
C THR A 35 23.63 22.95 4.42
N LYS A 36 24.05 22.02 3.55
CA LYS A 36 25.34 21.31 3.69
C LYS A 36 26.52 22.26 3.54
N GLU A 37 26.53 23.08 2.49
CA GLU A 37 27.57 24.09 2.26
C GLU A 37 27.68 25.08 3.44
N ALA A 38 26.53 25.55 3.97
CA ALA A 38 26.49 26.41 5.14
C ALA A 38 26.99 25.72 6.42
N ASN A 39 26.72 24.42 6.58
CA ASN A 39 27.18 23.65 7.72
C ASN A 39 28.70 23.41 7.67
N GLU A 40 29.25 23.09 6.50
CA GLU A 40 30.70 22.90 6.28
C GLU A 40 31.52 24.17 6.52
N SER A 41 30.94 25.34 6.21
CA SER A 41 31.56 26.65 6.42
C SER A 41 31.39 27.23 7.83
N SER A 42 30.55 26.61 8.67
CA SER A 42 30.28 27.10 10.04
C SER A 42 31.33 26.67 11.06
N THR A 43 31.45 27.43 12.15
CA THR A 43 32.40 27.13 13.23
C THR A 43 31.89 25.97 14.10
N ILE A 44 32.80 25.17 14.68
CA ILE A 44 32.45 24.04 15.58
C ILE A 44 31.46 24.45 16.68
N LYS A 45 31.62 25.64 17.28
CA LYS A 45 30.70 26.16 18.31
C LYS A 45 29.27 26.34 17.77
N GLU A 46 29.13 26.86 16.56
CA GLU A 46 27.82 27.07 15.91
C GLU A 46 27.14 25.74 15.60
N GLN A 47 27.90 24.77 15.08
CA GLN A 47 27.40 23.42 14.83
C GLN A 47 26.88 22.75 16.11
N THR A 48 27.62 22.87 17.22
CA THR A 48 27.19 22.31 18.51
C THR A 48 25.93 22.98 19.05
N GLY A 49 25.83 24.31 18.93
CA GLY A 49 24.63 25.06 19.32
C GLY A 49 23.41 24.70 18.48
N LEU A 50 23.60 24.57 17.16
CA LEU A 50 22.53 24.16 16.24
C LEU A 50 22.06 22.73 16.52
N GLN A 51 22.98 21.83 16.84
CA GLN A 51 22.64 20.45 17.20
C GLN A 51 21.83 20.38 18.51
N ALA A 52 22.19 21.18 19.52
CA ALA A 52 21.43 21.27 20.76
C ALA A 52 20.01 21.79 20.51
N LEU A 53 19.87 22.90 19.77
CA LEU A 53 18.57 23.47 19.40
C LEU A 53 17.71 22.48 18.63
N TRP A 54 18.31 21.74 17.68
CA TRP A 54 17.60 20.73 16.91
C TRP A 54 17.08 19.58 17.78
N ARG A 55 17.87 19.14 18.78
CA ARG A 55 17.43 18.10 19.72
C ARG A 55 16.25 18.58 20.55
N ASP A 56 16.30 19.80 21.07
CA ASP A 56 15.23 20.38 21.89
C ASP A 56 13.94 20.54 21.07
N TRP A 57 14.06 21.03 19.84
CA TRP A 57 12.94 21.15 18.92
C TRP A 57 12.33 19.79 18.59
N LYS A 58 13.16 18.78 18.29
CA LYS A 58 12.72 17.42 17.99
C LYS A 58 12.01 16.77 19.20
N ALA A 59 12.53 16.98 20.40
CA ALA A 59 11.91 16.51 21.64
C ALA A 59 10.53 17.16 21.85
N SER A 60 10.44 18.47 21.68
CA SER A 60 9.19 19.24 21.78
C SER A 60 8.15 18.77 20.76
N HIS A 61 8.55 18.63 19.50
CA HIS A 61 7.69 18.11 18.43
C HIS A 61 7.20 16.69 18.72
N SER A 62 8.10 15.80 19.20
CA SER A 62 7.72 14.43 19.56
C SER A 62 6.72 14.40 20.71
N ALA A 63 6.92 15.21 21.74
CA ALA A 63 6.00 15.34 22.88
C ALA A 63 4.61 15.81 22.41
N LEU A 64 4.56 16.84 21.56
CA LEU A 64 3.31 17.35 20.99
C LEU A 64 2.59 16.30 20.15
N SER A 65 3.32 15.61 19.26
CA SER A 65 2.77 14.55 18.41
C SER A 65 2.19 13.39 19.22
N ARG A 66 2.86 13.01 20.32
CA ARG A 66 2.36 12.00 21.26
C ARG A 66 1.08 12.47 21.96
N ALA A 67 1.04 13.73 22.42
CA ALA A 67 -0.14 14.30 23.06
C ALA A 67 -1.35 14.34 22.10
N GLU A 68 -1.15 14.75 20.84
CA GLU A 68 -2.19 14.72 19.82
C GLU A 68 -2.69 13.31 19.53
N SER A 69 -1.77 12.36 19.38
CA SER A 69 -2.08 10.95 19.16
C SER A 69 -2.89 10.37 20.33
N ALA A 70 -2.50 10.71 21.57
CA ALA A 70 -3.22 10.31 22.77
C ALA A 70 -4.64 10.90 22.79
N LYS A 71 -4.80 12.18 22.45
CA LYS A 71 -6.11 12.85 22.34
C LYS A 71 -6.99 12.19 21.28
N LYS A 72 -6.45 11.91 20.09
CA LYS A 72 -7.16 11.19 19.02
C LYS A 72 -7.63 9.81 19.49
N ARG A 73 -6.76 9.05 20.16
CA ARG A 73 -7.08 7.73 20.72
C ARG A 73 -8.16 7.82 21.80
N GLN A 74 -8.08 8.81 22.68
CA GLN A 74 -9.09 9.03 23.72
C GLN A 74 -10.45 9.38 23.11
N ASN A 75 -10.49 10.26 22.12
CA ASN A 75 -11.72 10.60 21.41
C ASN A 75 -12.30 9.40 20.68
N GLN A 76 -11.46 8.56 20.05
CA GLN A 76 -11.91 7.34 19.41
C GLN A 76 -12.51 6.37 20.42
N ARG A 77 -11.88 6.19 21.58
CA ARG A 77 -12.41 5.36 22.68
C ARG A 77 -13.77 5.85 23.17
N LYS A 78 -13.93 7.16 23.39
CA LYS A 78 -15.21 7.76 23.78
C LYS A 78 -16.28 7.51 22.72
N LYS A 79 -15.97 7.76 21.44
CA LYS A 79 -16.88 7.47 20.32
C LYS A 79 -17.28 6.00 20.25
N THR A 80 -16.33 5.07 20.42
CA THR A 80 -16.63 3.63 20.41
C THR A 80 -17.53 3.24 21.58
N GLN A 81 -17.31 3.83 22.76
CA GLN A 81 -18.15 3.59 23.93
C GLN A 81 -19.56 4.14 23.73
N GLU A 82 -19.68 5.38 23.25
CA GLU A 82 -20.98 5.97 22.90
C GLU A 82 -21.73 5.13 21.85
N ASN A 83 -21.04 4.64 20.82
CA ASN A 83 -21.63 3.81 19.78
C ASN A 83 -22.11 2.46 20.31
N PHE A 84 -21.36 1.86 21.25
CA PHE A 84 -21.80 0.64 21.94
C PHE A 84 -23.12 0.88 22.66
N PHE A 85 -23.24 1.94 23.47
CA PHE A 85 -24.47 2.21 24.21
C PHE A 85 -25.64 2.65 23.34
N LYS A 86 -25.40 3.40 22.26
CA LYS A 86 -26.45 3.84 21.33
C LYS A 86 -27.06 2.67 20.55
N ASN A 87 -26.23 1.75 20.05
CA ASN A 87 -26.65 0.65 19.19
C ASN A 87 -25.90 -0.66 19.51
N GLN A 88 -26.20 -1.25 20.68
CA GLN A 88 -25.49 -2.42 21.21
C GLN A 88 -25.43 -3.60 20.24
N PHE A 89 -26.56 -3.98 19.63
CA PHE A 89 -26.62 -5.12 18.71
C PHE A 89 -25.87 -4.88 17.40
N GLN A 90 -25.92 -3.67 16.84
CA GLN A 90 -25.14 -3.35 15.64
C GLN A 90 -23.65 -3.34 15.95
N PHE A 91 -23.26 -2.78 17.09
CA PHE A 91 -21.87 -2.77 17.54
C PHE A 91 -21.34 -4.20 17.75
N ALA A 92 -22.12 -5.08 18.40
CA ALA A 92 -21.76 -6.48 18.56
C ALA A 92 -21.70 -7.26 17.24
N ARG A 93 -22.46 -6.84 16.22
CA ARG A 93 -22.44 -7.44 14.89
C ARG A 93 -21.24 -6.99 14.04
N GLN A 94 -20.69 -5.80 14.27
CA GLN A 94 -19.56 -5.23 13.49
C GLN A 94 -18.34 -6.17 13.35
N PRO A 95 -17.84 -6.83 14.42
CA PRO A 95 -16.69 -7.75 14.31
C PRO A 95 -16.95 -8.96 13.40
N PHE A 96 -18.21 -9.38 13.29
CA PHE A 96 -18.63 -10.53 12.47
C PHE A 96 -18.99 -10.11 11.03
N GLN A 97 -19.05 -8.81 10.75
CA GLN A 97 -19.21 -8.33 9.38
C GLN A 97 -17.87 -8.43 8.67
N GLN A 98 -17.69 -9.50 7.89
CA GLN A 98 -16.63 -9.55 6.90
C GLN A 98 -16.80 -8.33 5.98
N PRO A 99 -15.75 -7.53 5.73
CA PRO A 99 -15.84 -6.45 4.77
C PRO A 99 -16.22 -7.05 3.41
N ARG A 100 -17.43 -6.74 2.95
CA ARG A 100 -18.04 -7.30 1.73
C ARG A 100 -17.24 -6.94 0.47
N SER A 101 -16.36 -5.95 0.59
CA SER A 101 -15.35 -5.59 -0.40
C SER A 101 -14.08 -5.14 0.33
N GLY A 102 -12.94 -5.56 -0.20
CA GLY A 102 -11.61 -5.07 0.17
C GLY A 102 -10.76 -5.03 -1.08
N THR A 103 -10.01 -3.96 -1.28
CA THR A 103 -9.04 -3.89 -2.36
C THR A 103 -7.80 -4.65 -1.91
N ILE A 104 -7.58 -5.85 -2.44
CA ILE A 104 -6.28 -6.52 -2.34
C ILE A 104 -5.33 -5.71 -3.23
N THR A 105 -4.63 -4.76 -2.62
CA THR A 105 -3.52 -4.08 -3.29
C THR A 105 -2.35 -5.05 -3.28
N ALA A 106 -2.24 -5.86 -4.34
CA ALA A 106 -1.02 -6.60 -4.58
C ALA A 106 0.13 -5.58 -4.71
N GLN A 107 1.01 -5.52 -3.71
CA GLN A 107 2.12 -4.56 -3.68
C GLN A 107 3.20 -4.86 -4.73
N LYS A 108 3.15 -6.01 -5.37
CA LYS A 108 4.11 -6.49 -6.36
C LYS A 108 3.34 -7.20 -7.47
N GLU A 109 3.75 -6.96 -8.72
CA GLU A 109 3.31 -7.70 -9.89
C GLU A 109 3.41 -9.20 -9.59
N PRO A 110 2.29 -9.92 -9.37
CA PRO A 110 2.32 -11.30 -8.89
C PRO A 110 3.12 -12.20 -9.82
N GLU A 111 3.11 -11.88 -11.12
CA GLU A 111 3.90 -12.55 -12.14
C GLU A 111 5.40 -12.50 -11.88
N THR A 112 5.94 -11.37 -11.39
CA THR A 112 7.38 -11.25 -11.10
C THR A 112 7.81 -12.13 -9.93
N HIS A 113 6.94 -12.26 -8.92
CA HIS A 113 7.20 -13.10 -7.75
C HIS A 113 7.06 -14.58 -8.08
N LEU A 114 6.03 -14.93 -8.86
CA LEU A 114 5.80 -16.29 -9.33
C LEU A 114 6.94 -16.75 -10.23
N ARG A 115 7.40 -15.90 -11.17
CA ARG A 115 8.62 -16.16 -11.94
C ARG A 115 9.82 -16.30 -10.99
N LYS A 116 10.03 -15.40 -10.03
CA LYS A 116 11.19 -15.55 -9.14
C LYS A 116 11.23 -16.88 -8.36
N ILE A 117 10.08 -17.40 -7.92
CA ILE A 117 10.02 -18.61 -7.09
C ILE A 117 9.99 -19.89 -7.93
N TYR A 118 9.21 -19.89 -9.01
CA TYR A 118 8.87 -21.11 -9.76
C TYR A 118 9.38 -21.10 -11.20
N PHE A 119 10.19 -20.11 -11.60
CA PHE A 119 10.79 -20.10 -12.92
C PHE A 119 11.85 -21.19 -13.02
N ASP A 120 11.60 -22.11 -13.92
CA ASP A 120 12.59 -23.06 -14.39
C ASP A 120 13.51 -22.36 -15.40
N PRO A 121 14.83 -22.27 -15.15
CA PRO A 121 15.78 -21.67 -16.09
C PRO A 121 15.96 -22.47 -17.38
N GLU A 122 15.61 -23.75 -17.43
CA GLU A 122 15.81 -24.62 -18.60
C GLU A 122 14.56 -25.43 -18.95
N PRO A 123 13.44 -24.78 -19.32
CA PRO A 123 12.16 -25.46 -19.56
C PRO A 123 12.17 -26.40 -20.77
N GLU A 124 13.16 -26.27 -21.66
CA GLU A 124 13.32 -27.10 -22.86
C GLU A 124 14.16 -28.36 -22.63
N LYS A 125 14.81 -28.50 -21.47
CA LYS A 125 15.50 -29.77 -21.16
C LYS A 125 14.46 -30.82 -20.77
N PRO A 126 14.42 -31.97 -21.46
CA PRO A 126 13.62 -33.07 -20.97
C PRO A 126 14.10 -33.45 -19.57
N LEU A 127 13.16 -33.59 -18.64
CA LEU A 127 13.43 -34.07 -17.30
C LEU A 127 14.10 -35.44 -17.41
N GLU A 128 15.19 -35.65 -16.66
CA GLU A 128 15.84 -36.96 -16.59
C GLU A 128 14.86 -38.00 -16.03
N ASP A 129 14.87 -39.20 -16.62
CA ASP A 129 14.05 -40.30 -16.12
C ASP A 129 14.50 -40.63 -14.70
N ILE A 130 13.60 -40.39 -13.73
CA ILE A 130 13.85 -40.68 -12.33
C ILE A 130 13.84 -42.21 -12.17
N GLU A 131 15.02 -42.81 -12.02
CA GLU A 131 15.14 -44.24 -11.76
C GLU A 131 14.40 -44.62 -10.46
N GLY A 132 13.52 -45.62 -10.55
CA GLY A 132 12.77 -46.13 -9.39
C GLY A 132 11.38 -45.52 -9.16
N VAL A 133 10.88 -44.65 -10.06
CA VAL A 133 9.48 -44.19 -9.98
C VAL A 133 8.52 -45.32 -10.36
N ILE A 134 7.90 -45.91 -9.34
CA ILE A 134 6.77 -46.82 -9.50
C ILE A 134 5.54 -45.96 -9.75
N TRP A 135 5.15 -45.83 -11.02
CA TRP A 135 3.86 -45.23 -11.36
C TRP A 135 2.73 -46.04 -10.71
N PRO A 136 1.78 -45.40 -10.02
CA PRO A 136 0.64 -46.11 -9.46
C PRO A 136 -0.14 -46.79 -10.59
N SER A 137 -0.65 -47.98 -10.32
CA SER A 137 -1.57 -48.67 -11.23
C SER A 137 -2.75 -47.75 -11.55
N LYS A 138 -3.21 -47.76 -12.80
CA LYS A 138 -4.37 -46.98 -13.24
C LYS A 138 -5.55 -47.28 -12.30
N SER A 139 -6.14 -46.24 -11.73
CA SER A 139 -7.30 -46.39 -10.85
C SER A 139 -8.44 -47.05 -11.64
N GLY A 140 -8.91 -48.22 -11.19
CA GLY A 140 -10.07 -48.90 -11.79
C GLY A 140 -11.41 -48.20 -11.52
N VAL A 141 -11.40 -47.12 -10.73
CA VAL A 141 -12.59 -46.35 -10.40
C VAL A 141 -12.90 -45.41 -11.57
N LYS A 142 -14.01 -45.68 -12.26
CA LYS A 142 -14.57 -44.75 -13.25
C LYS A 142 -15.00 -43.50 -12.50
N PHE A 143 -14.41 -42.34 -12.85
CA PHE A 143 -14.85 -41.06 -12.32
C PHE A 143 -16.32 -40.86 -12.72
N ASN A 144 -17.22 -40.77 -11.73
CA ASN A 144 -18.59 -40.40 -12.01
C ASN A 144 -18.56 -38.96 -12.54
N LYS A 145 -18.98 -38.79 -13.80
CA LYS A 145 -19.12 -37.47 -14.42
C LYS A 145 -20.05 -36.62 -13.55
N PRO A 146 -19.79 -35.30 -13.42
CA PRO A 146 -20.70 -34.44 -12.67
C PRO A 146 -22.09 -34.50 -13.30
N LEU A 147 -23.11 -34.50 -12.43
CA LEU A 147 -24.52 -34.43 -12.82
C LEU A 147 -24.71 -33.22 -13.73
N THR A 148 -25.06 -33.45 -14.99
CA THR A 148 -25.60 -32.39 -15.85
C THR A 148 -26.96 -32.00 -15.29
N LEU A 149 -27.12 -30.72 -14.96
CA LEU A 149 -28.41 -30.11 -14.66
C LEU A 149 -29.11 -29.90 -16.00
N ASP A 150 -30.04 -30.79 -16.33
CA ASP A 150 -31.10 -30.53 -17.31
C ASP A 150 -32.17 -29.59 -16.71
#